data_AF-A0A0R2GND4-F1
#
_entry.id   AF-A0A0R2GND4-F1
#
_cell.length_a   1.000
_cell.length_b   1.000
_cell.length_c   1.000
_cell.angle_alpha   90.00
_cell.angle_beta   90.00
_cell.angle_gamma   90.00
#
_symmetry.space_group_name_H-M   'P 1'
#
loop_
_entity.id
_entity.type
_entity.pdbx_description
1 polymer ?
#
loop_
_entity_poly.entity_id
_entity_poly.type
_entity_poly.pdbx_seq_one_letter_code
_entity_poly.pdbx_strand_id
1 'polypeptide(L)'
;MLAHQNDYAGASQKFNVSYSRVYSWVKKSDFGQDWSALHDRRGKTRNQPKAGPETEVDKLRREIKELKAKNREMEVQIAFAKKLTEIRNRGVRLPDETKQFRK
;
A
#
# COMPACT_ATOMS: atom_id res chain seq x y z
N MET A 1 -2.60 -20.56 -43.26
CA MET A 1 -3.11 -20.00 -42.00
C MET A 1 -2.40 -20.69 -40.83
N LEU A 2 -1.15 -20.34 -40.56
CA LEU A 2 -0.40 -20.72 -39.34
C LEU A 2 0.69 -19.66 -39.14
N ALA A 3 0.26 -18.48 -38.71
CA ALA A 3 1.20 -17.45 -38.27
C ALA A 3 1.76 -17.91 -36.91
N HIS A 4 3.05 -18.24 -36.91
CA HIS A 4 3.91 -18.54 -35.76
C HIS A 4 3.80 -19.98 -35.19
N GLN A 5 4.83 -20.80 -35.47
CA GLN A 5 5.10 -22.11 -34.86
C GLN A 5 5.50 -21.97 -33.39
N ASN A 6 4.59 -21.50 -32.54
CA ASN A 6 4.84 -21.39 -31.11
C ASN A 6 4.36 -22.68 -30.41
N ASP A 7 5.30 -23.48 -29.91
CA ASP A 7 4.99 -24.68 -29.11
C ASP A 7 4.63 -24.30 -27.66
N TYR A 8 3.39 -23.85 -27.48
CA TYR A 8 2.85 -23.48 -26.17
C TYR A 8 2.80 -24.67 -25.20
N ALA A 9 2.58 -25.89 -25.71
CA ALA A 9 2.49 -27.10 -24.92
C ALA A 9 3.87 -27.52 -24.38
N GLY A 10 4.90 -27.50 -25.24
CA GLY A 10 6.28 -27.75 -24.84
C GLY A 10 6.79 -26.75 -23.81
N ALA A 11 6.47 -25.46 -23.99
CA ALA A 11 6.84 -24.43 -23.00
C ALA A 11 6.10 -24.62 -21.66
N SER A 12 4.83 -25.00 -21.70
CA SER A 12 4.03 -25.31 -20.50
C SER A 12 4.66 -26.45 -19.69
N GLN A 13 5.05 -27.54 -20.37
CA GLN A 13 5.67 -28.69 -19.74
C GLN A 13 7.07 -28.38 -19.21
N LYS A 14 7.91 -27.70 -19.99
CA LYS A 14 9.29 -27.38 -19.63
C LYS A 14 9.40 -26.50 -18.39
N PHE A 15 8.51 -25.52 -18.26
CA PHE A 15 8.52 -24.56 -17.15
C PHE A 15 7.51 -24.88 -16.05
N ASN A 16 6.76 -25.99 -16.17
CA ASN A 16 5.66 -26.36 -15.29
C ASN A 16 4.66 -25.21 -15.04
N VAL A 17 4.31 -24.51 -16.12
CA VAL A 17 3.37 -23.38 -16.09
C VAL A 17 2.15 -23.77 -16.91
N SER A 18 0.93 -23.41 -16.49
CA SER A 18 -0.29 -23.69 -17.27
C SER A 18 -0.23 -23.10 -18.68
N TYR A 19 -0.69 -23.88 -19.66
CA TYR A 19 -0.87 -23.49 -21.07
C TYR A 19 -1.49 -22.09 -21.23
N SER A 20 -2.55 -21.80 -20.47
CA SER A 20 -3.27 -20.53 -20.52
C SER A 20 -2.38 -19.33 -20.19
N ARG A 21 -1.40 -19.53 -19.30
CA ARG A 21 -0.44 -18.50 -18.88
C ARG A 21 0.61 -18.26 -19.95
N VAL A 22 1.14 -19.33 -20.56
CA VAL A 22 2.10 -19.24 -21.68
C VAL A 22 1.47 -18.51 -22.86
N TYR A 23 0.24 -18.89 -23.23
CA TYR A 23 -0.53 -18.21 -24.28
C TYR A 23 -0.74 -16.72 -23.96
N SER A 24 -1.14 -16.41 -22.72
CA SER A 24 -1.34 -15.01 -22.29
C SER A 24 -0.07 -14.18 -22.34
N TRP A 25 1.10 -14.76 -22.04
CA TRP A 25 2.39 -14.09 -22.11
C TRP A 25 2.81 -13.78 -23.54
N VAL A 26 2.75 -14.78 -24.43
CA VAL A 26 3.08 -14.61 -25.85
C VAL A 26 2.18 -13.55 -26.49
N LYS A 27 0.88 -13.62 -26.19
CA LYS A 27 -0.07 -12.61 -26.66
C LYS A 27 0.30 -11.20 -26.18
N LYS A 28 0.64 -11.05 -24.89
CA LYS A 28 1.04 -9.76 -24.31
C LYS A 28 2.35 -9.22 -24.86
N SER A 29 3.33 -10.06 -25.17
CA SER A 29 4.58 -9.65 -25.79
C SER A 29 4.37 -9.19 -27.23
N ASP A 30 3.53 -9.89 -28.01
CA ASP A 30 3.26 -9.53 -29.41
C ASP A 30 2.52 -8.19 -29.53
N PHE A 31 1.56 -7.92 -28.63
CA PHE A 31 0.84 -6.63 -28.61
C PHE A 31 1.70 -5.46 -28.09
N GLY A 32 2.65 -5.74 -27.19
CA GLY A 32 3.48 -4.70 -26.57
C GLY A 32 4.77 -4.39 -27.33
N GLN A 33 5.20 -5.27 -28.25
CA GLN A 33 6.52 -5.26 -28.91
C GLN A 33 7.72 -5.14 -27.93
N ASP A 34 7.49 -5.34 -26.64
CA ASP A 34 8.47 -5.16 -25.58
C ASP A 34 8.11 -6.00 -24.34
N TRP A 35 9.14 -6.48 -23.64
CA TRP A 35 9.03 -7.29 -22.42
C TRP A 35 8.47 -6.50 -21.24
N SER A 36 8.46 -5.17 -21.31
CA SER A 36 7.83 -4.30 -20.31
C SER A 36 6.33 -4.56 -20.12
N ALA A 37 5.66 -5.17 -21.11
CA ALA A 37 4.27 -5.60 -21.00
C ALA A 37 4.04 -6.80 -20.06
N LEU A 38 5.10 -7.58 -19.77
CA LEU A 38 5.06 -8.74 -18.87
C LEU A 38 5.44 -8.40 -17.42
N HIS A 39 5.81 -7.15 -17.12
CA HIS A 39 6.14 -6.74 -15.75
C HIS A 39 4.97 -7.02 -14.79
N ASP A 40 5.25 -7.78 -13.72
CA ASP A 40 4.28 -8.03 -12.66
C ASP A 40 3.96 -6.72 -11.92
N ARG A 41 2.68 -6.32 -11.94
CA ARG A 41 2.18 -5.11 -11.25
C ARG A 41 1.36 -5.44 -10.01
N ARG A 42 1.34 -6.71 -9.57
CA ARG A 42 0.67 -7.07 -8.31
C ARG A 42 1.32 -6.36 -7.13
N GLY A 43 0.50 -5.88 -6.20
CA GLY A 43 0.96 -5.08 -5.05
C GLY A 43 1.38 -3.64 -5.37
N LYS A 44 1.44 -3.25 -6.64
CA LYS A 44 1.64 -1.85 -7.04
C LYS A 44 0.25 -1.25 -7.32
N THR A 45 -0.17 -0.28 -6.50
CA THR A 45 -1.37 0.53 -6.77
C THR A 45 -1.33 0.94 -8.23
N ARG A 46 -2.35 0.52 -9.00
CA ARG A 46 -2.55 0.79 -10.43
C ARG A 46 -1.80 2.06 -10.80
N ASN A 47 -0.65 1.88 -11.49
CA ASN A 47 0.22 2.98 -11.89
C ASN A 47 -0.64 4.17 -12.26
N GLN A 48 -0.45 5.27 -11.52
CA GLN A 48 -0.95 6.57 -11.91
C GLN A 48 -0.72 6.72 -13.42
N PRO A 49 -1.70 7.25 -14.18
CA PRO A 49 -1.47 7.50 -15.60
C PRO A 49 -0.16 8.27 -15.73
N LYS A 50 0.68 7.80 -16.65
CA LYS A 50 2.04 8.25 -16.97
C LYS A 50 2.31 9.66 -16.46
N ALA A 51 3.38 9.79 -15.68
CA ALA A 51 3.99 11.05 -15.29
C ALA A 51 4.02 12.05 -16.47
N GLY A 52 3.02 12.93 -16.53
CA GLY A 52 3.22 14.30 -16.95
C GLY A 52 3.82 15.08 -15.77
N PRO A 53 4.25 16.34 -15.98
CA PRO A 53 4.64 17.20 -14.86
C PRO A 53 3.50 17.19 -13.84
N GLU A 54 3.79 16.80 -12.59
CA GLU A 54 2.79 16.81 -11.51
C GLU A 54 2.09 18.17 -11.54
N THR A 55 0.79 18.15 -11.86
CA THR A 55 0.02 19.38 -11.90
C THR A 55 0.04 19.96 -10.48
N GLU A 56 0.18 21.27 -10.32
CA GLU A 56 0.28 21.93 -9.01
C GLU A 56 -0.84 21.48 -8.05
N VAL A 57 -2.01 21.18 -8.61
CA VAL A 57 -3.17 20.59 -7.92
C VAL A 57 -2.86 19.27 -7.21
N ASP A 58 -2.07 18.38 -7.82
CA ASP A 58 -1.72 17.09 -7.21
C ASP A 58 -0.72 17.25 -6.07
N LYS A 59 0.21 18.20 -6.18
CA LYS A 59 1.12 18.58 -5.08
C LYS A 59 0.33 19.13 -3.90
N LEU A 60 -0.57 20.08 -4.17
CA LEU A 60 -1.45 20.66 -3.15
C LEU A 60 -2.33 19.61 -2.49
N ARG A 61 -2.86 18.64 -3.24
CA ARG A 61 -3.65 17.53 -2.68
C ARG A 61 -2.83 16.65 -1.74
N ARG A 62 -1.56 16.37 -2.07
CA ARG A 62 -0.66 15.62 -1.18
C ARG A 62 -0.38 16.41 0.09
N GLU A 63 -0.03 17.69 -0.03
CA GLU A 63 0.24 18.56 1.11
C GLU A 63 -0.98 18.69 2.03
N ILE A 64 -2.17 18.91 1.48
CA ILE A 64 -3.43 18.95 2.26
C ILE A 64 -3.64 17.63 3.01
N LYS A 65 -3.35 16.49 2.38
CA LYS A 65 -3.52 15.17 3.01
C LYS A 65 -2.54 14.99 4.18
N GLU A 66 -1.29 15.39 3.99
CA GLU A 66 -0.26 15.35 5.03
C GLU A 66 -0.59 16.29 6.20
N LEU A 67 -1.00 17.52 5.91
CA LEU A 67 -1.40 18.51 6.92
C LEU A 67 -2.62 18.03 7.71
N LYS A 68 -3.62 17.43 7.05
CA LYS A 68 -4.79 16.85 7.73
C LYS A 68 -4.40 15.70 8.66
N ALA A 69 -3.45 14.86 8.25
CA ALA A 69 -2.96 13.78 9.10
C ALA A 69 -2.26 14.32 10.37
N LYS A 70 -1.38 15.33 10.21
CA LYS A 70 -0.71 16.00 11.33
C LYS A 70 -1.71 16.68 12.28
N ASN A 71 -2.70 17.40 11.74
CA ASN A 71 -3.73 18.03 12.56
C ASN A 71 -4.51 16.99 13.38
N ARG A 72 -4.90 15.87 12.77
CA ARG A 72 -5.61 14.80 13.48
C ARG A 72 -4.75 14.20 14.61
N GLU A 73 -3.46 14.00 14.36
CA GLU A 73 -2.53 13.51 15.37
C GLU A 73 -2.44 14.50 16.56
N MET A 74 -2.31 15.80 16.27
CA MET A 74 -2.28 16.85 17.30
C MET A 74 -3.60 16.92 18.09
N GLU A 75 -4.76 16.82 17.42
CA GLU A 75 -6.06 16.80 18.07
C GLU A 75 -6.17 15.66 19.09
N VAL A 76 -5.68 14.47 18.73
CA VAL A 76 -5.63 13.30 19.63
C VAL A 76 -4.71 13.55 20.81
N GLN A 77 -3.50 14.10 20.59
CA GLN A 77 -2.56 14.43 21.66
C GLN A 77 -3.15 15.46 22.63
N ILE A 78 -3.81 16.51 22.11
CA ILE A 78 -4.49 17.53 22.91
C ILE A 78 -5.64 16.92 23.72
N ALA A 79 -6.48 16.11 23.08
CA ALA A 79 -7.59 15.44 23.76
C ALA A 79 -7.09 14.52 24.88
N PHE A 80 -6.01 13.78 24.63
CA PHE A 80 -5.37 12.94 25.64
C PHE A 80 -4.83 13.76 26.82
N ALA A 81 -4.10 14.84 26.55
CA ALA A 81 -3.58 15.73 27.59
C ALA A 81 -4.71 16.35 28.43
N LYS A 82 -5.79 16.81 27.79
CA LYS A 82 -6.99 17.31 28.50
C LYS A 82 -7.63 16.24 29.37
N LYS A 83 -7.64 14.98 28.92
CA LYS A 83 -8.20 13.89 29.71
C LYS A 83 -7.37 13.59 30.95
N LEU A 84 -6.04 13.67 30.86
CA LEU A 84 -5.15 13.51 32.01
C LEU A 84 -5.35 14.60 33.06
N THR A 85 -5.47 15.87 32.63
CA THR A 85 -5.72 16.98 33.56
C THR A 85 -7.09 16.86 34.22
N GLU A 86 -8.13 16.47 33.47
CA GLU A 86 -9.46 16.19 34.01
C GLU A 86 -9.42 15.10 35.10
N ILE A 87 -8.72 13.99 34.86
CA ILE A 87 -8.59 12.89 35.83
C ILE A 87 -7.87 13.36 37.10
N ARG A 88 -6.78 14.14 36.94
CA ARG A 88 -6.06 14.72 38.07
C ARG A 88 -6.93 15.67 38.90
N ASN A 89 -7.71 16.52 38.22
CA ASN A 89 -8.57 17.52 38.87
C ASN A 89 -9.80 16.91 39.53
N ARG A 90 -10.28 15.75 39.05
CA ARG A 90 -11.40 15.01 39.65
C ARG A 90 -11.08 14.34 40.98
N GLY A 91 -9.84 14.46 41.48
CA GLY A 91 -9.48 13.92 42.78
C GLY A 91 -9.73 12.41 42.87
N VAL A 92 -9.25 11.65 41.87
CA VAL A 92 -9.23 10.19 41.99
C VAL A 92 -8.27 9.86 43.13
N ARG A 93 -8.81 9.32 44.24
CA ARG A 93 -7.98 8.63 45.24
C ARG A 93 -7.27 7.51 44.48
N LEU A 94 -5.96 7.66 44.26
CA LEU A 94 -5.13 6.52 43.94
C LEU A 94 -5.30 5.55 45.12
N PRO A 95 -5.82 4.32 44.94
CA PRO A 95 -5.72 3.34 46.01
C PRO A 95 -4.23 3.20 46.34
N ASP A 96 -3.89 3.31 47.63
CA ASP A 96 -2.54 3.13 48.17
C ASP A 96 -2.02 1.73 47.79
N GLU A 97 -1.47 1.60 46.59
CA GLU A 97 -0.81 0.38 46.11
C GLU A 97 0.71 0.48 46.26
N THR A 98 1.17 1.06 47.37
CA THR A 98 2.45 0.65 47.96
C THR A 98 2.19 -0.40 49.02
N LYS A 99 1.51 -1.49 48.64
CA LYS A 99 1.66 -2.75 49.38
C LYS A 99 3.11 -3.18 49.21
N GLN A 100 3.91 -2.80 50.20
CA GLN A 100 5.23 -3.31 50.46
C GLN A 100 5.20 -4.82 50.20
N PHE A 101 5.92 -5.29 49.17
CA PHE A 101 6.34 -6.67 49.13
C PHE A 101 7.32 -6.86 50.29
N ARG A 102 6.79 -7.16 51.49
CA ARG A 102 7.60 -7.66 52.58
C ARG A 102 8.09 -9.05 52.19
N LYS A 103 9.41 -9.18 52.16
CA LYS A 103 10.14 -10.44 52.12
C LYS A 103 10.23 -11.03 53.53
#